data_AF-A0A965UH35-F1
#
_entry.id   AF-A0A965UH35-F1
#
_cell.length_a   1.000
_cell.length_b   1.000
_cell.length_c   1.000
_cell.angle_alpha   90.00
_cell.angle_beta   90.00
_cell.angle_gamma   90.00
#
_symmetry.space_group_name_H-M   'P 1'
#
loop_
_entity.id
_entity.type
_entity.pdbx_description
1 polymer ?
#
loop_
_entity_poly.entity_id
_entity_poly.type
_entity_poly.pdbx_seq_one_letter_code
_entity_poly.pdbx_strand_id
1 'polypeptide(L)'
;MARVNPRMLIDGGGDYTDGSGTVTAPKTSAQALQELQDSVTAGKKFVQSKNVEIATIALEQAVNTGDKAGAAEAAKAVAKAQGGSAAVQAANAISVLQAATPEPTLTAAQVARGDEIKWVGGVNGSWQVIKGTNVTQTSVQNPIVNPIVNPVVNPVVDTSNIQTTDPAVLSLIQSLQNQIAALSAGNQQAAINQKAAEEAAKKEKAESAIAVLTDRFSRYGLASLVPKIKELAIGGASEATITLQLQETDEYRQRFRANQDRIKKGLRVLDPGDYLGLEDDYRQILRAYGLKQFDNDDYVTQFISNDISTTELSNRVATAVQRVQNADPAILTTLRSFYGISDNDLVAYVLDPNQQFQKIERQVAAAEIGAAAKLQGINAGVTVSEQLAAQGVTKAQAQKGYATIADILPTAEKLSDIYGKTLDEYRLGEAEQEVFNTLASAQRKRQKLVQTEIAAFSGASGLGKSSLTSQLGGTY
;
A
#
# COMPACT_ATOMS: atom_id res chain seq x y z
N MET A 1 -18.01 -43.25 9.92
CA MET A 1 -18.35 -42.21 10.92
C MET A 1 -17.27 -42.18 11.99
N ALA A 2 -16.47 -41.12 12.05
CA ALA A 2 -15.68 -40.71 13.21
C ALA A 2 -15.31 -39.23 12.99
N ARG A 3 -15.34 -38.40 14.04
CA ARG A 3 -15.21 -36.93 13.89
C ARG A 3 -13.74 -36.50 13.83
N VAL A 4 -13.45 -35.57 12.92
CA VAL A 4 -12.18 -34.83 12.89
C VAL A 4 -12.12 -33.89 14.10
N ASN A 5 -10.96 -33.80 14.76
CA ASN A 5 -10.68 -32.81 15.80
C ASN A 5 -9.27 -32.23 15.54
N PRO A 6 -9.14 -30.99 15.01
CA PRO A 6 -7.86 -30.46 14.57
C PRO A 6 -7.23 -29.56 15.64
N ARG A 7 -6.25 -30.07 16.41
CA ARG A 7 -5.24 -29.24 17.07
C ARG A 7 -4.05 -30.07 17.55
N MET A 8 -3.02 -30.19 16.70
CA MET A 8 -1.71 -30.68 17.10
C MET A 8 -0.65 -30.25 16.08
N LEU A 9 0.53 -29.86 16.60
CA LEU A 9 1.80 -29.62 15.90
C LEU A 9 1.87 -28.40 14.93
N ILE A 10 2.99 -27.66 14.83
CA ILE A 10 4.12 -27.51 15.77
C ILE A 10 4.81 -26.15 15.53
N ASP A 11 5.65 -25.76 16.48
CA ASP A 11 6.58 -24.62 16.50
C ASP A 11 7.67 -24.66 15.42
N GLY A 12 8.35 -23.54 15.19
CA GLY A 12 9.60 -23.44 14.42
C GLY A 12 9.44 -22.98 12.95
N GLY A 13 10.11 -21.92 12.50
CA GLY A 13 10.98 -21.00 13.22
C GLY A 13 11.86 -20.19 12.28
N GLY A 14 12.30 -19.01 12.75
CA GLY A 14 13.29 -18.18 12.06
C GLY A 14 12.85 -16.72 11.91
N ASP A 15 13.33 -15.85 12.80
CA ASP A 15 14.26 -14.83 12.34
C ASP A 15 15.21 -14.37 13.45
N TYR A 16 16.27 -13.70 13.03
CA TYR A 16 17.59 -13.60 13.64
C TYR A 16 17.71 -12.95 15.03
N THR A 17 18.75 -13.41 15.73
CA THR A 17 19.37 -12.85 16.93
C THR A 17 19.66 -11.35 16.88
N ASP A 18 19.32 -10.63 17.96
CA ASP A 18 20.26 -9.68 18.57
C ASP A 18 20.81 -10.25 19.89
N GLY A 19 22.00 -9.79 20.27
CA GLY A 19 22.82 -10.38 21.31
C GLY A 19 22.63 -9.76 22.70
N SER A 20 21.44 -9.84 23.30
CA SER A 20 21.30 -9.66 24.76
C SER A 20 20.09 -10.37 25.39
N GLY A 21 19.56 -11.41 24.71
CA GLY A 21 18.32 -12.09 25.07
C GLY A 21 18.31 -12.71 26.47
N THR A 22 17.74 -11.99 27.44
CA THR A 22 17.12 -12.61 28.61
C THR A 22 15.91 -13.40 28.10
N VAL A 23 16.07 -14.71 27.94
CA VAL A 23 14.98 -15.61 27.55
C VAL A 23 13.91 -15.52 28.63
N THR A 24 12.86 -14.75 28.36
CA THR A 24 11.76 -14.55 29.29
C THR A 24 11.01 -15.88 29.37
N ALA A 25 10.98 -16.48 30.56
CA ALA A 25 10.36 -17.79 30.76
C ALA A 25 8.92 -17.81 30.23
N PRO A 26 8.46 -18.92 29.64
CA PRO A 26 7.11 -19.02 29.08
C PRO A 26 6.08 -18.63 30.14
N LYS A 27 5.26 -17.62 29.83
CA LYS A 27 4.34 -16.99 30.78
C LYS A 27 3.42 -18.05 31.38
N THR A 28 3.31 -18.04 32.71
CA THR A 28 2.35 -18.88 33.42
C THR A 28 0.93 -18.55 32.98
N SER A 29 0.00 -19.51 33.12
CA SER A 29 -1.41 -19.29 32.82
C SER A 29 -2.02 -18.12 33.60
N ALA A 30 -1.50 -17.82 34.80
CA ALA A 30 -1.87 -16.65 35.59
C ALA A 30 -1.41 -15.32 34.95
N GLN A 31 -0.17 -15.26 34.43
CA GLN A 31 0.35 -14.08 33.73
C GLN A 31 -0.40 -13.84 32.41
N ALA A 32 -0.69 -14.89 31.64
CA ALA A 32 -1.49 -14.79 30.42
C ALA A 32 -2.94 -14.31 30.70
N LEU A 33 -3.53 -14.73 31.83
CA LEU A 33 -4.84 -14.26 32.27
C LEU A 33 -4.82 -12.79 32.69
N GLN A 34 -3.78 -12.34 33.40
CA GLN A 34 -3.62 -10.93 33.79
C GLN A 34 -3.49 -10.03 32.55
N GLU A 35 -2.64 -10.40 31.58
CA GLU A 35 -2.49 -9.63 30.32
C GLU A 35 -3.79 -9.56 29.50
N LEU A 36 -4.61 -10.61 29.54
CA LEU A 36 -5.95 -10.59 28.95
C LEU A 36 -6.89 -9.61 29.70
N GLN A 37 -6.83 -9.57 31.03
CA GLN A 37 -7.63 -8.62 31.83
C GLN A 37 -7.18 -7.16 31.61
N ASP A 38 -5.88 -6.92 31.51
CA ASP A 38 -5.30 -5.60 31.27
C ASP A 38 -5.65 -5.10 29.85
N SER A 39 -5.55 -5.95 28.83
CA SER A 39 -5.94 -5.62 27.45
C SER A 39 -7.45 -5.35 27.31
N VAL A 40 -8.32 -6.12 27.97
CA VAL A 40 -9.77 -5.84 28.04
C VAL A 40 -10.04 -4.50 28.74
N THR A 41 -9.30 -4.18 29.80
CA THR A 41 -9.42 -2.90 30.52
C THR A 41 -8.97 -1.72 29.65
N ALA A 42 -7.86 -1.85 28.93
CA ALA A 42 -7.39 -0.87 27.97
C ALA A 42 -8.39 -0.65 26.81
N GLY A 43 -8.93 -1.74 26.25
CA GLY A 43 -9.97 -1.70 25.22
C GLY A 43 -11.24 -0.98 25.70
N LYS A 44 -11.69 -1.26 26.92
CA LYS A 44 -12.84 -0.57 27.54
C LYS A 44 -12.59 0.94 27.70
N LYS A 45 -11.39 1.34 28.12
CA LYS A 45 -10.99 2.76 28.23
C LYS A 45 -10.94 3.46 26.86
N PHE A 46 -10.44 2.77 25.83
CA PHE A 46 -10.42 3.29 24.46
C PHE A 46 -11.84 3.50 23.90
N VAL A 47 -12.73 2.52 24.06
CA VAL A 47 -14.15 2.64 23.64
C VAL A 47 -14.84 3.78 24.40
N GLN A 48 -14.59 3.93 25.71
CA GLN A 48 -15.14 5.05 26.48
C GLN A 48 -14.64 6.41 25.95
N SER A 49 -13.34 6.53 25.65
CA SER A 49 -12.76 7.73 25.05
C SER A 49 -13.41 8.09 23.71
N LYS A 50 -13.62 7.11 22.83
CA LYS A 50 -14.26 7.33 21.53
C LYS A 50 -15.75 7.67 21.64
N ASN A 51 -16.46 7.10 22.62
CA ASN A 51 -17.85 7.48 22.89
C ASN A 51 -18.01 8.93 23.36
N VAL A 52 -17.04 9.47 24.12
CA VAL A 52 -17.01 10.90 24.45
C VAL A 52 -16.75 11.75 23.21
N GLU A 53 -15.72 11.41 22.42
CA GLU A 53 -15.33 12.13 21.20
C GLU A 53 -16.48 12.24 20.18
N ILE A 54 -17.16 11.12 19.87
CA ILE A 54 -18.30 11.08 18.96
C ILE A 54 -19.46 11.94 19.47
N ALA A 55 -19.76 11.89 20.77
CA ALA A 55 -20.85 12.67 21.36
C ALA A 55 -20.55 14.18 21.38
N THR A 56 -19.29 14.59 21.57
CA THR A 56 -18.86 15.99 21.48
C THR A 56 -19.01 16.53 20.06
N ILE A 57 -18.60 15.76 19.03
CA ILE A 57 -18.78 16.15 17.62
C ILE A 57 -20.27 16.32 17.29
N ALA A 58 -21.13 15.41 17.76
CA ALA A 58 -22.58 15.53 17.59
C ALA A 58 -23.16 16.78 18.27
N LEU A 59 -22.64 17.16 19.45
CA LEU A 59 -23.02 18.39 20.16
C LEU A 59 -22.62 19.64 19.38
N GLU A 60 -21.38 19.71 18.91
CA GLU A 60 -20.88 20.82 18.09
C GLU A 60 -21.72 21.00 16.81
N GLN A 61 -22.04 19.90 16.11
CA GLN A 61 -22.90 19.92 14.93
C GLN A 61 -24.32 20.40 15.26
N ALA A 62 -24.93 19.92 16.34
CA ALA A 62 -26.29 20.31 16.72
C ALA A 62 -26.37 21.80 17.14
N VAL A 63 -25.38 22.31 17.86
CA VAL A 63 -25.30 23.75 18.19
C VAL A 63 -25.12 24.59 16.92
N ASN A 64 -24.20 24.21 16.03
CA ASN A 64 -23.91 24.95 14.79
C ASN A 64 -25.10 24.96 13.81
N THR A 65 -25.96 23.94 13.84
CA THR A 65 -27.18 23.85 13.03
C THR A 65 -28.42 24.45 13.72
N GLY A 66 -28.30 24.86 14.99
CA GLY A 66 -29.41 25.40 15.78
C GLY A 66 -30.41 24.35 16.30
N ASP A 67 -30.10 23.06 16.17
CA ASP A 67 -30.93 21.98 16.72
C ASP A 67 -30.76 21.88 18.26
N LYS A 68 -31.63 22.60 18.96
CA LYS A 68 -31.66 22.63 20.43
C LYS A 68 -32.01 21.27 21.05
N ALA A 69 -32.77 20.42 20.36
CA ALA A 69 -33.14 19.10 20.86
C ALA A 69 -31.98 18.12 20.69
N GLY A 70 -31.36 18.10 19.50
CA GLY A 70 -30.14 17.35 19.22
C GLY A 70 -28.99 17.76 20.15
N ALA A 71 -28.80 19.04 20.42
CA ALA A 71 -27.76 19.53 21.32
C ALA A 71 -27.99 19.06 22.78
N ALA A 72 -29.23 19.08 23.25
CA ALA A 72 -29.57 18.56 24.57
C ALA A 72 -29.34 17.04 24.71
N GLU A 73 -29.67 16.25 23.68
CA GLU A 73 -29.40 14.80 23.68
C GLU A 73 -27.90 14.48 23.53
N ALA A 74 -27.17 15.22 22.68
CA ALA A 74 -25.73 15.07 22.53
C ALA A 74 -24.99 15.41 23.83
N ALA A 75 -25.38 16.48 24.54
CA ALA A 75 -24.80 16.81 25.86
C ALA A 75 -25.07 15.72 26.92
N LYS A 76 -26.25 15.10 26.92
CA LYS A 76 -26.54 13.91 27.75
C LYS A 76 -25.65 12.72 27.36
N ALA A 77 -25.41 12.50 26.07
CA ALA A 77 -24.54 11.44 25.58
C ALA A 77 -23.08 11.65 26.00
N VAL A 78 -22.55 12.89 25.92
CA VAL A 78 -21.21 13.26 26.42
C VAL A 78 -21.11 12.95 27.92
N ALA A 79 -22.06 13.43 28.72
CA ALA A 79 -22.05 13.23 30.17
C ALA A 79 -22.16 11.74 30.55
N LYS A 80 -23.01 10.97 29.85
CA LYS A 80 -23.14 9.52 30.04
C LYS A 80 -21.85 8.75 29.67
N ALA A 81 -21.14 9.20 28.64
CA ALA A 81 -19.86 8.61 28.23
C ALA A 81 -18.71 8.95 29.21
N GLN A 82 -18.74 10.15 29.81
CA GLN A 82 -17.84 10.54 30.91
C GLN A 82 -18.10 9.72 32.19
N GLY A 83 -19.35 9.32 32.44
CA GLY A 83 -19.74 8.44 33.54
C GLY A 83 -20.06 9.19 34.84
N GLY A 84 -19.90 8.51 35.98
CA GLY A 84 -20.33 9.02 37.30
C GLY A 84 -21.79 8.66 37.63
N SER A 85 -22.30 9.18 38.75
CA SER A 85 -23.70 8.96 39.16
C SER A 85 -24.69 9.71 38.28
N ALA A 86 -25.97 9.33 38.28
CA ALA A 86 -27.01 10.02 37.51
C ALA A 86 -27.09 11.53 37.81
N ALA A 87 -26.81 11.95 39.06
CA ALA A 87 -26.75 13.36 39.44
C ALA A 87 -25.54 14.09 38.84
N VAL A 88 -24.36 13.44 38.81
CA VAL A 88 -23.15 14.00 38.16
C VAL A 88 -23.35 14.09 36.64
N GLN A 89 -23.95 13.07 36.02
CA GLN A 89 -24.26 13.08 34.59
C GLN A 89 -25.25 14.21 34.24
N ALA A 90 -26.28 14.43 35.06
CA ALA A 90 -27.23 15.52 34.87
C ALA A 90 -26.57 16.91 34.98
N ALA A 91 -25.68 17.11 35.98
CA ALA A 91 -24.93 18.35 36.13
C ALA A 91 -23.95 18.58 34.97
N ASN A 92 -23.16 17.56 34.60
CA ASN A 92 -22.19 17.66 33.51
C ASN A 92 -22.86 17.96 32.16
N ALA A 93 -24.03 17.36 31.88
CA ALA A 93 -24.76 17.64 30.65
C ALA A 93 -25.21 19.10 30.55
N ILE A 94 -25.56 19.74 31.68
CA ILE A 94 -25.87 21.17 31.73
C ILE A 94 -24.62 22.01 31.44
N SER A 95 -23.52 21.76 32.15
CA SER A 95 -22.26 22.52 31.99
C SER A 95 -21.67 22.40 30.58
N VAL A 96 -21.71 21.19 29.99
CA VAL A 96 -21.23 20.92 28.64
C VAL A 96 -22.08 21.65 27.59
N LEU A 97 -23.41 21.63 27.73
CA LEU A 97 -24.31 22.36 26.83
C LEU A 97 -24.17 23.88 26.96
N GLN A 98 -24.00 24.39 28.19
CA GLN A 98 -23.74 25.81 28.47
C GLN A 98 -22.45 26.29 27.79
N ALA A 99 -21.36 25.52 27.91
CA ALA A 99 -20.07 25.86 27.31
C ALA A 99 -20.08 25.77 25.78
N ALA A 100 -20.87 24.85 25.20
CA ALA A 100 -21.01 24.72 23.75
C ALA A 100 -21.94 25.80 23.15
N THR A 101 -22.94 26.28 23.90
CA THR A 101 -23.93 27.25 23.40
C THR A 101 -23.41 28.69 23.54
N PRO A 102 -23.33 29.48 22.45
CA PRO A 102 -22.89 30.88 22.52
C PRO A 102 -23.70 31.71 23.51
N GLU A 103 -23.01 32.40 24.42
CA GLU A 103 -23.65 33.36 25.33
C GLU A 103 -24.06 34.62 24.55
N PRO A 104 -25.29 35.12 24.70
CA PRO A 104 -25.74 36.34 24.04
C PRO A 104 -25.01 37.56 24.58
N THR A 105 -24.93 38.65 23.82
CA THR A 105 -24.40 39.93 24.29
C THR A 105 -25.53 40.87 24.70
N LEU A 106 -25.35 41.61 25.81
CA LEU A 106 -26.28 42.67 26.20
C LEU A 106 -26.05 43.91 25.34
N THR A 107 -27.13 44.49 24.80
CA THR A 107 -27.08 45.82 24.19
C THR A 107 -26.89 46.91 25.25
N ALA A 108 -26.36 48.07 24.88
CA ALA A 108 -26.19 49.20 25.80
C ALA A 108 -27.50 49.58 26.54
N ALA A 109 -28.65 49.46 25.87
CA ALA A 109 -29.96 49.70 26.47
C ALA A 109 -30.39 48.64 27.50
N GLN A 110 -29.94 47.39 27.34
CA GLN A 110 -30.18 46.32 28.32
C GLN A 110 -29.25 46.47 29.54
N VAL A 111 -27.98 46.79 29.32
CA VAL A 111 -27.02 47.12 30.40
C VAL A 111 -27.53 48.31 31.22
N ALA A 112 -28.03 49.37 30.58
CA ALA A 112 -28.59 50.54 31.27
C ALA A 112 -29.84 50.25 32.12
N ARG A 113 -30.58 49.16 31.86
CA ARG A 113 -31.69 48.69 32.71
C ARG A 113 -31.25 47.77 33.85
N GLY A 114 -29.99 47.34 33.86
CA GLY A 114 -29.48 46.31 34.78
C GLY A 114 -29.98 44.91 34.41
N ASP A 115 -30.21 44.62 33.13
CA ASP A 115 -30.55 43.28 32.67
C ASP A 115 -29.34 42.33 32.84
N GLU A 116 -29.58 41.08 33.22
CA GLU A 116 -28.55 40.04 33.45
C GLU A 116 -28.70 38.88 32.46
N ILE A 117 -27.60 38.23 32.09
CA ILE A 117 -27.62 36.97 31.34
C ILE A 117 -27.57 35.80 32.32
N LYS A 118 -28.50 34.85 32.21
CA LYS A 118 -28.47 33.59 32.96
C LYS A 118 -28.89 32.42 32.07
N TRP A 119 -28.34 31.24 32.36
CA TRP A 119 -28.89 30.00 31.80
C TRP A 119 -30.20 29.67 32.50
N VAL A 120 -31.28 29.54 31.73
CA VAL A 120 -32.63 29.27 32.24
C VAL A 120 -33.08 27.91 31.74
N GLY A 121 -33.46 27.04 32.69
CA GLY A 121 -33.79 25.64 32.45
C GLY A 121 -32.64 24.68 32.75
N GLY A 122 -32.91 23.37 32.72
CA GLY A 122 -31.92 22.32 32.90
C GLY A 122 -31.13 22.03 31.61
N VAL A 123 -30.98 20.75 31.30
CA VAL A 123 -30.29 20.26 30.09
C VAL A 123 -31.02 20.56 28.76
N ASN A 124 -32.27 21.04 28.83
CA ASN A 124 -33.01 21.59 27.68
C ASN A 124 -33.12 23.13 27.75
N GLY A 125 -32.29 23.77 28.59
CA GLY A 125 -32.31 25.21 28.82
C GLY A 125 -31.70 26.03 27.69
N SER A 126 -31.64 27.34 27.90
CA SER A 126 -30.87 28.25 27.05
C SER A 126 -30.38 29.45 27.85
N TRP A 127 -29.37 30.14 27.33
CA TRP A 127 -29.08 31.51 27.77
C TRP A 127 -30.30 32.41 27.53
N GLN A 128 -30.65 33.22 28.52
CA GLN A 128 -31.73 34.21 28.46
C GLN A 128 -31.28 35.51 29.13
N VAL A 129 -31.75 36.64 28.59
CA VAL A 129 -31.61 37.95 29.22
C VAL A 129 -32.80 38.17 30.16
N ILE A 130 -32.51 38.22 31.45
CA ILE A 130 -33.47 38.48 32.52
C ILE A 130 -33.46 39.98 32.81
N LYS A 131 -34.64 40.61 32.84
CA LYS A 131 -34.74 42.06 33.01
C LYS A 131 -34.38 42.50 34.43
N GLY A 132 -33.60 43.56 34.52
CA GLY A 132 -33.36 44.27 35.78
C GLY A 132 -34.60 45.05 36.23
N THR A 133 -34.76 45.25 37.54
CA THR A 133 -35.94 45.90 38.13
C THR A 133 -35.89 47.44 38.11
N ASN A 134 -34.87 48.05 37.50
CA ASN A 134 -34.65 49.49 37.55
C ASN A 134 -35.37 50.22 36.41
N VAL A 135 -36.42 50.97 36.78
CA VAL A 135 -37.25 51.75 35.85
C VAL A 135 -36.84 53.21 35.85
N THR A 136 -36.20 53.69 34.78
CA THR A 136 -36.34 55.08 34.30
C THR A 136 -36.00 55.20 32.81
N GLN A 137 -36.81 55.96 32.07
CA GLN A 137 -36.62 56.26 30.65
C GLN A 137 -35.96 57.62 30.46
N THR A 138 -35.09 57.77 29.44
CA THR A 138 -35.08 58.98 28.58
C THR A 138 -34.54 58.66 27.17
N SER A 139 -35.12 59.29 26.15
CA SER A 139 -34.62 59.44 24.75
C SER A 139 -33.39 60.37 24.66
N VAL A 140 -32.66 60.60 23.54
CA VAL A 140 -33.00 60.66 22.11
C VAL A 140 -31.74 60.49 21.20
N GLN A 141 -31.98 60.14 19.92
CA GLN A 141 -31.26 60.59 18.69
C GLN A 141 -29.92 59.96 18.21
N ASN A 142 -29.93 59.59 16.91
CA ASN A 142 -28.79 59.21 16.06
C ASN A 142 -28.10 60.47 15.48
N PRO A 143 -26.80 60.36 15.09
CA PRO A 143 -26.50 60.36 13.65
C PRO A 143 -25.38 59.38 13.21
N ILE A 144 -25.20 59.32 11.88
CA ILE A 144 -24.22 58.52 11.10
C ILE A 144 -23.00 59.43 10.77
N VAL A 145 -21.77 59.03 10.38
CA VAL A 145 -21.23 57.85 9.65
C VAL A 145 -19.75 57.55 10.04
N ASN A 146 -19.28 56.35 9.65
CA ASN A 146 -17.90 55.93 9.31
C ASN A 146 -16.98 55.25 10.36
N PRO A 147 -16.16 54.27 9.92
CA PRO A 147 -15.50 53.32 10.81
C PRO A 147 -14.12 53.81 11.25
N ILE A 148 -13.90 53.88 12.56
CA ILE A 148 -12.58 54.05 13.16
C ILE A 148 -12.27 52.78 13.94
N VAL A 149 -11.04 52.28 13.77
CA VAL A 149 -10.51 51.14 14.54
C VAL A 149 -10.52 51.53 16.02
N ASN A 150 -11.39 50.92 16.82
CA ASN A 150 -11.39 51.15 18.26
C ASN A 150 -10.16 50.48 18.90
N PRO A 151 -9.20 51.24 19.47
CA PRO A 151 -8.39 50.69 20.55
C PRO A 151 -9.31 50.34 21.74
N VAL A 152 -8.83 49.52 22.66
CA VAL A 152 -9.56 49.20 23.89
C VAL A 152 -9.76 50.50 24.69
N VAL A 153 -10.96 51.05 24.65
CA VAL A 153 -11.33 52.26 25.39
C VAL A 153 -11.56 51.86 26.85
N ASN A 154 -10.57 52.14 27.70
CA ASN A 154 -10.79 52.15 29.15
C ASN A 154 -11.96 53.10 29.46
N PRO A 155 -12.87 52.75 30.39
CA PRO A 155 -13.82 53.71 30.92
C PRO A 155 -13.06 54.76 31.74
N VAL A 156 -12.66 55.85 31.09
CA VAL A 156 -12.25 57.07 31.78
C VAL A 156 -13.51 57.60 32.47
N VAL A 157 -13.57 57.41 33.78
CA VAL A 157 -14.59 58.06 34.60
C VAL A 157 -14.26 59.55 34.59
N ASP A 158 -15.00 60.32 33.78
CA ASP A 158 -14.86 61.77 33.75
C ASP A 158 -15.41 62.36 35.05
N THR A 159 -14.51 62.58 36.01
CA THR A 159 -14.82 63.25 37.29
C THR A 159 -14.51 64.74 37.25
N SER A 160 -14.44 65.38 36.07
CA SER A 160 -14.10 66.81 35.93
C SER A 160 -15.09 67.79 36.60
N ASN A 161 -16.18 67.28 37.19
CA ASN A 161 -17.22 68.08 37.82
C ASN A 161 -17.52 67.74 39.31
N ILE A 162 -16.59 67.11 40.04
CA ILE A 162 -16.67 67.03 41.51
C ILE A 162 -15.80 68.13 42.13
N GLN A 163 -16.34 69.33 42.28
CA GLN A 163 -15.69 70.41 43.04
C GLN A 163 -15.79 70.14 44.55
N THR A 164 -14.83 69.38 45.06
CA THR A 164 -14.56 69.23 46.49
C THR A 164 -13.21 69.87 46.83
N THR A 165 -13.19 70.79 47.80
CA THR A 165 -11.98 71.43 48.30
C THR A 165 -11.36 70.70 49.49
N ASP A 166 -11.91 69.55 49.91
CA ASP A 166 -11.39 68.75 51.02
C ASP A 166 -10.15 67.95 50.57
N PRO A 167 -8.95 68.18 51.15
CA PRO A 167 -7.73 67.46 50.81
C PRO A 167 -7.79 65.95 51.10
N ALA A 168 -8.58 65.52 52.08
CA ALA A 168 -8.76 64.10 52.41
C ALA A 168 -9.59 63.39 51.33
N VAL A 169 -10.62 64.06 50.82
CA VAL A 169 -11.45 63.53 49.72
C VAL A 169 -10.66 63.50 48.40
N LEU A 170 -9.88 64.54 48.11
CA LEU A 170 -8.99 64.60 46.94
C LEU A 170 -7.94 63.47 46.96
N SER A 171 -7.28 63.24 48.09
CA SER A 171 -6.29 62.16 48.21
C SER A 171 -6.91 60.75 48.11
N LEU A 172 -8.14 60.55 48.61
CA LEU A 172 -8.88 59.31 48.41
C LEU A 172 -9.27 59.08 46.94
N ILE A 173 -9.75 60.11 46.23
CA ILE A 173 -10.06 60.03 44.79
C ILE A 173 -8.80 59.68 43.99
N GLN A 174 -7.68 60.35 44.25
CA GLN A 174 -6.38 60.08 43.60
C GLN A 174 -5.91 58.64 43.88
N SER A 175 -6.08 58.15 45.11
CA SER A 175 -5.77 56.77 45.51
C SER A 175 -6.59 55.74 44.71
N LEU A 176 -7.90 55.94 44.63
CA LEU A 176 -8.81 55.05 43.90
C LEU A 176 -8.54 55.07 42.39
N GLN A 177 -8.25 56.25 41.81
CA GLN A 177 -7.86 56.38 40.40
C GLN A 177 -6.56 55.60 40.11
N ASN A 178 -5.55 55.73 40.96
CA ASN A 178 -4.29 54.98 40.84
C ASN A 178 -4.52 53.45 40.95
N GLN A 179 -5.42 53.02 41.84
CA GLN A 179 -5.77 51.62 42.02
C GLN A 179 -6.51 51.03 40.81
N ILE A 180 -7.46 51.79 40.23
CA ILE A 180 -8.17 51.42 38.99
C ILE A 180 -7.20 51.33 37.81
N ALA A 181 -6.29 52.31 37.67
CA ALA A 181 -5.27 52.30 36.62
C ALA A 181 -4.38 51.04 36.72
N ALA A 182 -3.89 50.71 37.91
CA ALA A 182 -3.07 49.52 38.16
C ALA A 182 -3.83 48.20 37.82
N LEU A 183 -5.10 48.09 38.21
CA LEU A 183 -5.93 46.93 37.88
C LEU A 183 -6.17 46.80 36.36
N SER A 184 -6.43 47.90 35.66
CA SER A 184 -6.64 47.88 34.20
C SER A 184 -5.37 47.47 33.44
N ALA A 185 -4.19 47.96 33.87
CA ALA A 185 -2.91 47.59 33.30
C ALA A 185 -2.57 46.11 33.55
N GLY A 186 -2.85 45.60 34.75
CA GLY A 186 -2.68 44.18 35.09
C GLY A 186 -3.53 43.26 34.21
N ASN A 187 -4.80 43.61 34.00
CA ASN A 187 -5.71 42.85 33.13
C ASN A 187 -5.27 42.88 31.66
N GLN A 188 -4.80 44.02 31.16
CA GLN A 188 -4.30 44.14 29.78
C GLN A 188 -3.02 43.31 29.57
N GLN A 189 -2.08 43.33 30.52
CA GLN A 189 -0.88 42.52 30.45
C GLN A 189 -1.19 41.01 30.53
N ALA A 190 -2.18 40.61 31.35
CA ALA A 190 -2.63 39.23 31.43
C ALA A 190 -3.19 38.73 30.08
N ALA A 191 -4.00 39.54 29.39
CA ALA A 191 -4.53 39.20 28.07
C ALA A 191 -3.44 39.08 26.98
N ILE A 192 -2.43 39.95 27.00
CA ILE A 192 -1.27 39.87 26.10
C ILE A 192 -0.46 38.60 26.37
N ASN A 193 -0.16 38.31 27.65
CA ASN A 193 0.57 37.12 28.06
C ASN A 193 -0.18 35.83 27.68
N GLN A 194 -1.51 35.81 27.88
CA GLN A 194 -2.35 34.67 27.49
C GLN A 194 -2.30 34.44 25.97
N LYS A 195 -2.48 35.49 25.16
CA LYS A 195 -2.41 35.37 23.69
C LYS A 195 -1.04 34.87 23.23
N ALA A 196 0.05 35.39 23.81
CA ALA A 196 1.41 34.93 23.51
C ALA A 196 1.64 33.46 23.93
N ALA A 197 1.09 33.03 25.08
CA ALA A 197 1.17 31.65 25.54
C ALA A 197 0.35 30.69 24.66
N GLU A 198 -0.84 31.11 24.20
CA GLU A 198 -1.66 30.33 23.26
C GLU A 198 -0.99 30.18 21.89
N GLU A 199 -0.32 31.23 21.40
CA GLU A 199 0.43 31.22 20.15
C GLU A 199 1.71 30.37 20.25
N ALA A 200 2.44 30.47 21.36
CA ALA A 200 3.56 29.59 21.67
C ALA A 200 3.14 28.11 21.79
N ALA A 201 2.05 27.82 22.49
CA ALA A 201 1.53 26.46 22.63
C ALA A 201 1.00 25.87 21.31
N LYS A 202 0.46 26.71 20.40
CA LYS A 202 0.12 26.29 19.02
C LYS A 202 1.38 25.93 18.23
N LYS A 203 2.44 26.76 18.32
CA LYS A 203 3.72 26.51 17.66
C LYS A 203 4.40 25.23 18.20
N GLU A 204 4.47 25.05 19.50
CA GLU A 204 5.04 23.85 20.14
C GLU A 204 4.30 22.56 19.73
N LYS A 205 2.96 22.61 19.68
CA LYS A 205 2.13 21.50 19.17
C LYS A 205 2.39 21.22 17.70
N ALA A 206 2.52 22.25 16.87
CA ALA A 206 2.87 22.10 15.46
C ALA A 206 4.26 21.48 15.28
N GLU A 207 5.27 21.97 16.00
CA GLU A 207 6.64 21.42 15.97
C GLU A 207 6.69 19.96 16.44
N SER A 208 5.96 19.62 17.49
CA SER A 208 5.82 18.24 18.00
C SER A 208 5.12 17.31 16.99
N ALA A 209 4.03 17.78 16.36
CA ALA A 209 3.34 17.02 15.32
C ALA A 209 4.23 16.81 14.09
N ILE A 210 4.95 17.85 13.66
CA ILE A 210 5.92 17.79 12.56
C ILE A 210 7.05 16.80 12.86
N ALA A 211 7.55 16.72 14.10
CA ALA A 211 8.56 15.74 14.49
C ALA A 211 8.06 14.29 14.37
N VAL A 212 6.84 13.99 14.87
CA VAL A 212 6.23 12.66 14.74
C VAL A 212 5.94 12.30 13.28
N LEU A 213 5.48 13.25 12.48
CA LEU A 213 5.30 13.08 11.04
C LEU A 213 6.65 12.84 10.34
N THR A 214 7.71 13.54 10.73
CA THR A 214 9.06 13.37 10.13
C THR A 214 9.57 11.94 10.27
N ASP A 215 9.45 11.32 11.44
CA ASP A 215 9.82 9.91 11.64
C ASP A 215 8.98 8.99 10.76
N ARG A 216 7.65 9.18 10.74
CA ARG A 216 6.75 8.36 9.91
C ARG A 216 7.04 8.50 8.42
N PHE A 217 7.23 9.71 7.91
CA PHE A 217 7.56 9.95 6.50
C PHE A 217 8.92 9.35 6.13
N SER A 218 9.89 9.39 7.04
CA SER A 218 11.22 8.79 6.81
C SER A 218 11.14 7.27 6.63
N ARG A 219 10.28 6.57 7.38
CA ARG A 219 10.06 5.12 7.25
C ARG A 219 9.54 4.69 5.88
N TYR A 220 8.80 5.55 5.18
CA TYR A 220 8.26 5.30 3.83
C TYR A 220 9.13 5.90 2.70
N GLY A 221 10.34 6.36 3.02
CA GLY A 221 11.23 7.01 2.03
C GLY A 221 10.70 8.37 1.56
N LEU A 222 9.88 9.04 2.35
CA LEU A 222 9.29 10.36 2.05
C LEU A 222 10.02 11.52 2.75
N ALA A 223 11.22 11.28 3.30
CA ALA A 223 11.99 12.26 4.07
C ALA A 223 12.27 13.56 3.30
N SER A 224 12.45 13.49 1.97
CA SER A 224 12.65 14.65 1.09
C SER A 224 11.44 15.60 1.04
N LEU A 225 10.24 15.13 1.36
CA LEU A 225 9.00 15.92 1.33
C LEU A 225 8.79 16.72 2.63
N VAL A 226 9.42 16.29 3.72
CA VAL A 226 9.25 16.86 5.06
C VAL A 226 9.58 18.36 5.14
N PRO A 227 10.67 18.89 4.53
CA PRO A 227 10.98 20.32 4.59
C PRO A 227 9.84 21.18 4.02
N LYS A 228 9.24 20.78 2.89
CA LYS A 228 8.13 21.52 2.29
C LYS A 228 6.84 21.39 3.10
N ILE A 229 6.53 20.19 3.59
CA ILE A 229 5.38 19.98 4.48
C ILE A 229 5.49 20.86 5.73
N LYS A 230 6.69 20.96 6.32
CA LYS A 230 6.97 21.86 7.47
C LYS A 230 6.77 23.33 7.12
N GLU A 231 7.30 23.79 5.99
CA GLU A 231 7.13 25.17 5.51
C GLU A 231 5.63 25.54 5.39
N LEU A 232 4.86 24.70 4.71
CA LEU A 232 3.44 24.95 4.45
C LEU A 232 2.58 24.83 5.72
N ALA A 233 2.85 23.86 6.58
CA ALA A 233 2.15 23.69 7.85
C ALA A 233 2.39 24.87 8.82
N ILE A 234 3.64 25.39 8.89
CA ILE A 234 3.95 26.59 9.67
C ILE A 234 3.30 27.83 9.06
N GLY A 235 3.19 27.90 7.73
CA GLY A 235 2.45 28.94 7.00
C GLY A 235 0.93 28.90 7.18
N GLY A 236 0.37 27.93 7.92
CA GLY A 236 -1.06 27.78 8.15
C GLY A 236 -1.84 27.22 6.95
N ALA A 237 -1.16 26.56 6.01
CA ALA A 237 -1.81 25.94 4.87
C ALA A 237 -2.74 24.79 5.31
N SER A 238 -3.88 24.64 4.63
CA SER A 238 -4.79 23.51 4.86
C SER A 238 -4.18 22.21 4.34
N GLU A 239 -4.63 21.05 4.83
CA GLU A 239 -4.19 19.73 4.33
C GLU A 239 -4.32 19.61 2.81
N ALA A 240 -5.46 20.05 2.24
CA ALA A 240 -5.70 20.05 0.80
C ALA A 240 -4.71 20.98 0.04
N THR A 241 -4.36 22.13 0.62
CA THR A 241 -3.36 23.05 0.08
C THR A 241 -1.97 22.41 0.10
N ILE A 242 -1.60 21.76 1.21
CA ILE A 242 -0.32 21.06 1.37
C ILE A 242 -0.21 19.95 0.32
N THR A 243 -1.22 19.08 0.19
CA THR A 243 -1.20 17.97 -0.78
C THR A 243 -1.11 18.46 -2.22
N LEU A 244 -1.84 19.53 -2.58
CA LEU A 244 -1.78 20.09 -3.94
C LEU A 244 -0.39 20.68 -4.23
N GLN A 245 0.13 21.55 -3.36
CA GLN A 245 1.44 22.18 -3.56
C GLN A 245 2.60 21.19 -3.47
N LEU A 246 2.46 20.10 -2.72
CA LEU A 246 3.46 19.05 -2.66
C LEU A 246 3.58 18.30 -4.01
N GLN A 247 2.46 18.08 -4.71
CA GLN A 247 2.48 17.47 -6.06
C GLN A 247 3.20 18.33 -7.11
N GLU A 248 3.34 19.63 -6.85
CA GLU A 248 4.03 20.58 -7.73
C GLU A 248 5.55 20.62 -7.54
N THR A 249 6.12 19.92 -6.53
CA THR A 249 7.57 19.94 -6.27
C THR A 249 8.33 18.82 -6.98
N ASP A 250 9.62 19.05 -7.21
CA ASP A 250 10.49 18.07 -7.86
C ASP A 250 10.81 16.87 -6.96
N GLU A 251 10.84 17.05 -5.64
CA GLU A 251 11.03 15.96 -4.68
C GLU A 251 9.86 14.96 -4.73
N TYR A 252 8.62 15.45 -4.85
CA TYR A 252 7.44 14.60 -5.01
C TYR A 252 7.48 13.87 -6.35
N ARG A 253 7.73 14.62 -7.44
CA ARG A 253 7.88 14.07 -8.79
C ARG A 253 8.94 12.97 -8.86
N GLN A 254 10.06 13.13 -8.15
CA GLN A 254 11.14 12.16 -8.09
C GLN A 254 10.77 10.93 -7.26
N ARG A 255 10.12 11.11 -6.10
CA ARG A 255 9.72 9.99 -5.23
C ARG A 255 8.67 9.08 -5.89
N PHE A 256 7.73 9.68 -6.61
CA PHE A 256 6.64 9.00 -7.30
C PHE A 256 6.88 8.91 -8.82
N ARG A 257 8.15 8.82 -9.27
CA ARG A 257 8.55 8.96 -10.68
C ARG A 257 7.82 8.03 -11.65
N ALA A 258 7.40 6.83 -11.23
CA ALA A 258 6.62 5.94 -12.09
C ALA A 258 5.30 6.56 -12.57
N ASN A 259 4.69 7.48 -11.80
CA ASN A 259 3.47 8.18 -12.21
C ASN A 259 3.69 9.06 -13.45
N GLN A 260 4.89 9.61 -13.66
CA GLN A 260 5.18 10.37 -14.89
C GLN A 260 5.13 9.46 -16.13
N ASP A 261 5.65 8.25 -16.02
CA ASP A 261 5.64 7.28 -17.12
C ASP A 261 4.25 6.67 -17.32
N ARG A 262 3.46 6.51 -16.24
CA ARG A 262 2.03 6.18 -16.34
C ARG A 262 1.27 7.24 -17.13
N ILE A 263 1.47 8.54 -16.85
CA ILE A 263 0.87 9.64 -17.62
C ILE A 263 1.26 9.56 -19.11
N LYS A 264 2.55 9.38 -19.43
CA LYS A 264 3.03 9.24 -20.81
C LYS A 264 2.39 8.05 -21.55
N LYS A 265 2.02 6.99 -20.83
CA LYS A 265 1.35 5.78 -21.34
C LYS A 265 -0.18 5.86 -21.32
N GLY A 266 -0.78 6.98 -20.86
CA GLY A 266 -2.23 7.14 -20.72
C GLY A 266 -2.85 6.34 -19.57
N LEU A 267 -2.05 5.86 -18.62
CA LEU A 267 -2.48 5.11 -17.45
C LEU A 267 -2.91 6.04 -16.30
N ARG A 268 -3.81 5.57 -15.44
CA ARG A 268 -4.24 6.30 -14.21
C ARG A 268 -3.02 6.59 -13.33
N VAL A 269 -2.88 7.86 -12.91
CA VAL A 269 -1.96 8.27 -11.84
C VAL A 269 -2.38 7.61 -10.52
N LEU A 270 -1.45 6.94 -9.86
CA LEU A 270 -1.67 6.40 -8.53
C LEU A 270 -1.53 7.51 -7.49
N ASP A 271 -2.41 7.56 -6.52
CA ASP A 271 -2.20 8.36 -5.31
C ASP A 271 -1.04 7.79 -4.47
N PRO A 272 -0.50 8.55 -3.51
CA PRO A 272 0.61 8.09 -2.68
C PRO A 272 0.34 6.80 -1.89
N GLY A 273 -0.91 6.52 -1.53
CA GLY A 273 -1.27 5.30 -0.79
C GLY A 273 -1.18 4.06 -1.66
N ASP A 274 -1.90 4.07 -2.80
CA ASP A 274 -1.85 3.02 -3.82
C ASP A 274 -0.40 2.75 -4.28
N TYR A 275 0.38 3.81 -4.51
CA TYR A 275 1.77 3.71 -4.98
C TYR A 275 2.67 3.00 -3.95
N LEU A 276 2.66 3.43 -2.69
CA LEU A 276 3.51 2.86 -1.63
C LEU A 276 3.09 1.43 -1.28
N GLY A 277 1.79 1.11 -1.36
CA GLY A 277 1.29 -0.25 -1.19
C GLY A 277 1.86 -1.21 -2.25
N LEU A 278 1.80 -0.83 -3.53
CA LEU A 278 2.40 -1.63 -4.61
C LEU A 278 3.93 -1.76 -4.48
N GLU A 279 4.63 -0.73 -3.99
CA GLU A 279 6.06 -0.86 -3.71
C GLU A 279 6.34 -1.95 -2.66
N ASP A 280 5.60 -1.99 -1.55
CA ASP A 280 5.82 -2.99 -0.50
C ASP A 280 5.44 -4.40 -0.97
N ASP A 281 4.28 -4.55 -1.64
CA ASP A 281 3.81 -5.82 -2.20
C ASP A 281 4.84 -6.43 -3.17
N TYR A 282 5.36 -5.66 -4.13
CA TYR A 282 6.36 -6.16 -5.08
C TYR A 282 7.65 -6.58 -4.39
N ARG A 283 8.11 -5.79 -3.41
CA ARG A 283 9.34 -6.10 -2.65
C ARG A 283 9.15 -7.34 -1.78
N GLN A 284 7.98 -7.51 -1.17
CA GLN A 284 7.64 -8.72 -0.42
C GLN A 284 7.67 -9.96 -1.33
N ILE A 285 7.09 -9.88 -2.54
CA ILE A 285 7.13 -10.96 -3.54
C ILE A 285 8.59 -11.31 -3.90
N LEU A 286 9.42 -10.31 -4.23
CA LEU A 286 10.83 -10.54 -4.57
C LEU A 286 11.63 -11.16 -3.42
N ARG A 287 11.45 -10.64 -2.18
CA ARG A 287 12.09 -11.16 -0.97
C ARG A 287 11.70 -12.60 -0.67
N ALA A 288 10.42 -12.94 -0.80
CA ALA A 288 9.89 -14.28 -0.53
C ALA A 288 10.52 -15.38 -1.42
N TYR A 289 10.96 -15.00 -2.62
CA TYR A 289 11.66 -15.88 -3.57
C TYR A 289 13.19 -15.70 -3.56
N GLY A 290 13.74 -14.94 -2.61
CA GLY A 290 15.19 -14.74 -2.46
C GLY A 290 15.83 -13.77 -3.47
N LEU A 291 15.03 -13.08 -4.29
CA LEU A 291 15.47 -12.19 -5.37
C LEU A 291 15.87 -10.78 -4.87
N LYS A 292 16.67 -10.73 -3.79
CA LYS A 292 17.05 -9.48 -3.09
C LYS A 292 17.77 -8.46 -3.98
N GLN A 293 18.48 -8.90 -5.02
CA GLN A 293 19.13 -8.02 -5.99
C GLN A 293 18.14 -7.21 -6.86
N PHE A 294 16.89 -7.67 -6.97
CA PHE A 294 15.81 -7.01 -7.69
C PHE A 294 14.91 -6.16 -6.76
N ASP A 295 15.03 -6.31 -5.44
CA ASP A 295 14.34 -5.48 -4.42
C ASP A 295 15.01 -4.10 -4.32
N ASN A 296 14.85 -3.30 -5.37
CA ASN A 296 15.35 -1.93 -5.44
C ASN A 296 14.36 -1.03 -6.18
N ASP A 297 14.53 0.27 -5.98
CA ASP A 297 13.62 1.31 -6.45
C ASP A 297 13.44 1.31 -7.98
N ASP A 298 14.43 0.86 -8.75
CA ASP A 298 14.37 0.90 -10.22
C ASP A 298 13.50 -0.21 -10.79
N TYR A 299 13.67 -1.47 -10.36
CA TYR A 299 12.76 -2.56 -10.76
C TYR A 299 11.33 -2.32 -10.27
N VAL A 300 11.17 -1.87 -9.03
CA VAL A 300 9.85 -1.55 -8.46
C VAL A 300 9.17 -0.43 -9.26
N THR A 301 9.90 0.63 -9.61
CA THR A 301 9.42 1.70 -10.50
C THR A 301 9.07 1.18 -11.90
N GLN A 302 9.85 0.25 -12.45
CA GLN A 302 9.54 -0.38 -13.74
C GLN A 302 8.24 -1.19 -13.68
N PHE A 303 7.95 -1.91 -12.60
CA PHE A 303 6.68 -2.64 -12.46
C PHE A 303 5.49 -1.67 -12.33
N ILE A 304 5.58 -0.64 -11.47
CA ILE A 304 4.52 0.39 -11.32
C ILE A 304 4.27 1.13 -12.63
N SER A 305 5.32 1.53 -13.34
CA SER A 305 5.21 2.30 -14.60
C SER A 305 4.68 1.47 -15.78
N ASN A 306 4.63 0.14 -15.68
CA ASN A 306 4.09 -0.77 -16.70
C ASN A 306 2.77 -1.45 -16.30
N ASP A 307 2.17 -1.04 -15.17
CA ASP A 307 0.88 -1.58 -14.68
C ASP A 307 0.87 -3.10 -14.40
N ILE A 308 2.05 -3.65 -14.06
CA ILE A 308 2.21 -5.07 -13.75
C ILE A 308 1.43 -5.41 -12.47
N SER A 309 0.46 -6.33 -12.54
CA SER A 309 -0.23 -6.75 -11.31
C SER A 309 0.68 -7.52 -10.36
N THR A 310 0.40 -7.48 -9.05
CA THR A 310 1.10 -8.31 -8.04
C THR A 310 1.03 -9.81 -8.38
N THR A 311 -0.10 -10.27 -8.94
CA THR A 311 -0.26 -11.63 -9.46
C THR A 311 0.65 -11.92 -10.66
N GLU A 312 0.77 -10.99 -11.62
CA GLU A 312 1.69 -11.15 -12.75
C GLU A 312 3.14 -11.20 -12.29
N LEU A 313 3.56 -10.30 -11.39
CA LEU A 313 4.91 -10.33 -10.83
C LEU A 313 5.17 -11.66 -10.10
N SER A 314 4.22 -12.16 -9.31
CA SER A 314 4.34 -13.47 -8.66
C SER A 314 4.54 -14.61 -9.66
N ASN A 315 3.82 -14.61 -10.79
CA ASN A 315 3.96 -15.63 -11.83
C ASN A 315 5.32 -15.52 -12.57
N ARG A 316 5.76 -14.29 -12.86
CA ARG A 316 7.08 -14.00 -13.43
C ARG A 316 8.20 -14.49 -12.51
N VAL A 317 8.15 -14.12 -11.24
CA VAL A 317 9.12 -14.52 -10.21
C VAL A 317 9.13 -16.05 -10.02
N ALA A 318 7.96 -16.70 -9.94
CA ALA A 318 7.89 -18.15 -9.84
C ALA A 318 8.54 -18.84 -11.05
N THR A 319 8.30 -18.37 -12.27
CA THR A 319 8.94 -18.88 -13.49
C THR A 319 10.46 -18.62 -13.48
N ALA A 320 10.88 -17.41 -13.10
CA ALA A 320 12.28 -17.02 -13.05
C ALA A 320 13.09 -17.85 -12.04
N VAL A 321 12.50 -18.23 -10.90
CA VAL A 321 13.15 -19.09 -9.91
C VAL A 321 13.08 -20.57 -10.31
N GLN A 322 11.89 -21.09 -10.60
CA GLN A 322 11.68 -22.53 -10.79
C GLN A 322 12.23 -23.06 -12.12
N ARG A 323 12.11 -22.29 -13.21
CA ARG A 323 12.41 -22.75 -14.57
C ARG A 323 13.63 -22.08 -15.21
N VAL A 324 14.25 -21.13 -14.51
CA VAL A 324 15.47 -20.45 -14.96
C VAL A 324 16.56 -20.56 -13.90
N GLN A 325 16.43 -19.92 -12.74
CA GLN A 325 17.48 -19.92 -11.71
C GLN A 325 17.84 -21.33 -11.19
N ASN A 326 16.82 -22.19 -10.98
CA ASN A 326 16.99 -23.58 -10.54
C ASN A 326 16.99 -24.59 -11.71
N ALA A 327 17.16 -24.12 -12.96
CA ALA A 327 17.12 -24.98 -14.13
C ALA A 327 18.40 -25.83 -14.29
N ASP A 328 18.25 -26.93 -15.01
CA ASP A 328 19.37 -27.73 -15.51
C ASP A 328 20.28 -26.88 -16.42
N PRO A 329 21.63 -26.91 -16.27
CA PRO A 329 22.56 -26.18 -17.13
C PRO A 329 22.37 -26.42 -18.63
N ALA A 330 21.82 -27.57 -19.05
CA ALA A 330 21.48 -27.85 -20.45
C ALA A 330 20.30 -27.00 -20.95
N ILE A 331 19.32 -26.69 -20.08
CA ILE A 331 18.20 -25.79 -20.38
C ILE A 331 18.73 -24.37 -20.56
N LEU A 332 19.51 -23.88 -19.60
CA LEU A 332 20.15 -22.56 -19.66
C LEU A 332 20.95 -22.40 -20.95
N THR A 333 21.84 -23.36 -21.24
CA THR A 333 22.67 -23.35 -22.45
C THR A 333 21.85 -23.38 -23.74
N THR A 334 20.71 -24.07 -23.75
CA THR A 334 19.79 -24.08 -24.89
C THR A 334 19.05 -22.75 -25.02
N LEU A 335 18.61 -22.16 -23.92
CA LEU A 335 17.91 -20.88 -23.91
C LEU A 335 18.84 -19.73 -24.38
N ARG A 336 20.10 -19.72 -23.93
CA ARG A 336 21.16 -18.85 -24.48
C ARG A 336 21.34 -19.06 -25.98
N SER A 337 21.46 -20.32 -26.41
CA SER A 337 21.66 -20.70 -27.81
C SER A 337 20.48 -20.36 -28.73
N PHE A 338 19.26 -20.33 -28.19
CA PHE A 338 18.04 -20.08 -28.97
C PHE A 338 17.71 -18.58 -29.07
N TYR A 339 17.99 -17.80 -28.02
CA TYR A 339 17.52 -16.41 -27.91
C TYR A 339 18.63 -15.37 -27.67
N GLY A 340 19.89 -15.77 -27.55
CA GLY A 340 21.03 -14.86 -27.39
C GLY A 340 21.13 -14.17 -26.03
N ILE A 341 20.44 -14.67 -25.01
CA ILE A 341 20.38 -14.06 -23.67
C ILE A 341 21.58 -14.52 -22.83
N SER A 342 22.11 -13.64 -21.97
CA SER A 342 23.25 -13.90 -21.06
C SER A 342 22.78 -14.47 -19.72
N ASP A 343 23.55 -15.38 -19.11
CA ASP A 343 23.16 -16.08 -17.87
C ASP A 343 22.85 -15.15 -16.70
N ASN A 344 23.64 -14.08 -16.54
CA ASN A 344 23.44 -13.08 -15.49
C ASN A 344 22.13 -12.29 -15.68
N ASP A 345 21.65 -12.21 -16.92
CA ASP A 345 20.49 -11.41 -17.33
C ASP A 345 19.22 -12.25 -17.48
N LEU A 346 19.28 -13.58 -17.33
CA LEU A 346 18.13 -14.45 -17.55
C LEU A 346 16.98 -14.23 -16.57
N VAL A 347 17.28 -14.06 -15.27
CA VAL A 347 16.24 -13.72 -14.28
C VAL A 347 15.68 -12.32 -14.57
N ALA A 348 16.55 -11.35 -14.90
CA ALA A 348 16.12 -10.00 -15.27
C ALA A 348 15.21 -10.01 -16.53
N TYR A 349 15.51 -10.84 -17.52
CA TYR A 349 14.72 -11.02 -18.73
C TYR A 349 13.30 -11.55 -18.47
N VAL A 350 13.14 -12.48 -17.52
CA VAL A 350 11.81 -12.98 -17.13
C VAL A 350 11.01 -11.91 -16.38
N LEU A 351 11.69 -11.12 -15.54
CA LEU A 351 11.08 -10.03 -14.78
C LEU A 351 10.79 -8.78 -15.63
N ASP A 352 11.47 -8.58 -16.76
CA ASP A 352 11.33 -7.39 -17.61
C ASP A 352 9.86 -7.16 -18.03
N PRO A 353 9.22 -6.07 -17.56
CA PRO A 353 7.82 -5.80 -17.88
C PRO A 353 7.59 -5.42 -19.35
N ASN A 354 8.65 -5.06 -20.09
CA ASN A 354 8.57 -4.79 -21.52
C ASN A 354 8.49 -6.09 -22.36
N GLN A 355 8.86 -7.25 -21.79
CA GLN A 355 8.62 -8.54 -22.40
C GLN A 355 7.20 -9.03 -22.10
N GLN A 356 6.54 -9.60 -23.11
CA GLN A 356 5.29 -10.31 -22.92
C GLN A 356 5.56 -11.62 -22.15
N PHE A 357 4.96 -11.78 -20.96
CA PHE A 357 5.24 -12.95 -20.12
C PHE A 357 4.91 -14.29 -20.82
N GLN A 358 3.80 -14.34 -21.57
CA GLN A 358 3.41 -15.51 -22.38
C GLN A 358 4.45 -15.90 -23.45
N LYS A 359 5.22 -14.93 -23.97
CA LYS A 359 6.35 -15.20 -24.88
C LYS A 359 7.49 -15.85 -24.10
N ILE A 360 7.85 -15.30 -22.94
CA ILE A 360 8.90 -15.85 -22.07
C ILE A 360 8.58 -17.29 -21.66
N GLU A 361 7.35 -17.57 -21.21
CA GLU A 361 6.95 -18.93 -20.81
C GLU A 361 7.13 -19.96 -21.94
N ARG A 362 6.79 -19.57 -23.17
CA ARG A 362 7.00 -20.37 -24.39
C ARG A 362 8.48 -20.54 -24.73
N GLN A 363 9.29 -19.49 -24.60
CA GLN A 363 10.73 -19.56 -24.85
C GLN A 363 11.44 -20.50 -23.86
N VAL A 364 11.06 -20.45 -22.58
CA VAL A 364 11.58 -21.37 -21.55
C VAL A 364 11.13 -22.81 -21.84
N ALA A 365 9.87 -23.03 -22.24
CA ALA A 365 9.40 -24.36 -22.65
C ALA A 365 10.11 -24.89 -23.90
N ALA A 366 10.33 -24.05 -24.91
CA ALA A 366 11.10 -24.41 -26.09
C ALA A 366 12.56 -24.77 -25.74
N ALA A 367 13.19 -24.04 -24.81
CA ALA A 367 14.53 -24.38 -24.34
C ALA A 367 14.57 -25.69 -23.54
N GLU A 368 13.55 -26.00 -22.74
CA GLU A 368 13.41 -27.31 -22.07
C GLU A 368 13.28 -28.47 -23.07
N ILE A 369 12.51 -28.28 -24.15
CA ILE A 369 12.34 -29.25 -25.24
C ILE A 369 13.63 -29.43 -26.04
N GLY A 370 14.29 -28.34 -26.42
CA GLY A 370 15.58 -28.39 -27.13
C GLY A 370 16.71 -29.00 -26.29
N ALA A 371 16.71 -28.77 -24.97
CA ALA A 371 17.63 -29.42 -24.05
C ALA A 371 17.35 -30.93 -23.95
N ALA A 372 16.07 -31.34 -23.92
CA ALA A 372 15.69 -32.76 -23.97
C ALA A 372 16.15 -33.46 -25.25
N ALA A 373 16.13 -32.76 -26.40
CA ALA A 373 16.69 -33.27 -27.65
C ALA A 373 18.23 -33.42 -27.58
N LYS A 374 18.93 -32.39 -27.08
CA LYS A 374 20.40 -32.41 -26.97
C LYS A 374 20.92 -33.51 -26.05
N LEU A 375 20.18 -33.87 -24.99
CA LEU A 375 20.50 -35.02 -24.14
C LEU A 375 20.50 -36.37 -24.91
N GLN A 376 19.81 -36.46 -26.04
CA GLN A 376 19.78 -37.62 -26.94
C GLN A 376 20.73 -37.45 -28.14
N GLY A 377 21.63 -36.46 -28.11
CA GLY A 377 22.52 -36.13 -29.23
C GLY A 377 21.84 -35.41 -30.40
N ILE A 378 20.56 -35.01 -30.27
CA ILE A 378 19.77 -34.41 -31.34
C ILE A 378 19.76 -32.87 -31.19
N ASN A 379 20.11 -32.18 -32.26
CA ASN A 379 20.04 -30.71 -32.32
C ASN A 379 18.68 -30.25 -32.85
N ALA A 380 17.66 -30.25 -31.98
CA ALA A 380 16.34 -29.69 -32.31
C ALA A 380 16.43 -28.18 -32.59
N GLY A 381 15.72 -27.73 -33.63
CA GLY A 381 15.67 -26.32 -34.02
C GLY A 381 14.77 -25.48 -33.11
N VAL A 382 15.03 -24.16 -33.04
CA VAL A 382 14.22 -23.21 -32.25
C VAL A 382 12.75 -23.27 -32.67
N THR A 383 12.47 -23.15 -33.98
CA THR A 383 11.12 -23.12 -34.53
C THR A 383 10.31 -24.38 -34.20
N VAL A 384 10.93 -25.56 -34.27
CA VAL A 384 10.25 -26.82 -33.90
C VAL A 384 10.02 -26.87 -32.40
N SER A 385 11.02 -26.48 -31.59
CA SER A 385 10.89 -26.45 -30.13
C SER A 385 9.81 -25.47 -29.66
N GLU A 386 9.67 -24.31 -30.31
CA GLU A 386 8.59 -23.34 -30.08
C GLU A 386 7.22 -23.86 -30.53
N GLN A 387 7.15 -24.59 -31.66
CA GLN A 387 5.91 -25.25 -32.10
C GLN A 387 5.47 -26.30 -31.07
N LEU A 388 6.38 -27.16 -30.63
CA LEU A 388 6.10 -28.21 -29.62
C LEU A 388 5.70 -27.57 -28.28
N ALA A 389 6.35 -26.49 -27.86
CA ALA A 389 5.97 -25.72 -26.68
C ALA A 389 4.55 -25.12 -26.82
N ALA A 390 4.20 -24.56 -27.98
CA ALA A 390 2.88 -24.02 -28.26
C ALA A 390 1.78 -25.10 -28.32
N GLN A 391 2.15 -26.36 -28.62
CA GLN A 391 1.27 -27.53 -28.53
C GLN A 391 1.13 -28.08 -27.10
N GLY A 392 1.84 -27.51 -26.11
CA GLY A 392 1.82 -27.98 -24.72
C GLY A 392 2.69 -29.20 -24.45
N VAL A 393 3.66 -29.52 -25.32
CA VAL A 393 4.60 -30.62 -25.08
C VAL A 393 5.50 -30.28 -23.89
N THR A 394 5.41 -31.08 -22.84
CA THR A 394 6.23 -30.94 -21.62
C THR A 394 7.64 -31.48 -21.82
N LYS A 395 8.61 -31.04 -20.97
CA LYS A 395 9.97 -31.59 -20.92
C LYS A 395 10.00 -33.14 -20.88
N ALA A 396 9.11 -33.77 -20.11
CA ALA A 396 9.05 -35.23 -19.98
C ALA A 396 8.54 -35.92 -21.26
N GLN A 397 7.55 -35.33 -21.94
CA GLN A 397 7.10 -35.81 -23.25
C GLN A 397 8.17 -35.61 -24.32
N ALA A 398 8.88 -34.47 -24.30
CA ALA A 398 10.01 -34.22 -25.20
C ALA A 398 11.15 -35.23 -24.98
N GLN A 399 11.53 -35.51 -23.73
CA GLN A 399 12.54 -36.54 -23.41
C GLN A 399 12.17 -37.91 -23.99
N LYS A 400 10.92 -38.36 -23.79
CA LYS A 400 10.44 -39.63 -24.36
C LYS A 400 10.40 -39.62 -25.89
N GLY A 401 9.93 -38.52 -26.47
CA GLY A 401 9.85 -38.35 -27.93
C GLY A 401 11.23 -38.36 -28.57
N TYR A 402 12.17 -37.55 -28.09
CA TYR A 402 13.53 -37.50 -28.62
C TYR A 402 14.33 -38.79 -28.37
N ALA A 403 14.08 -39.53 -27.28
CA ALA A 403 14.63 -40.88 -27.12
C ALA A 403 14.11 -41.82 -28.22
N THR A 404 12.80 -41.80 -28.50
CA THR A 404 12.20 -42.56 -29.61
C THR A 404 12.78 -42.15 -30.97
N ILE A 405 13.06 -40.85 -31.17
CA ILE A 405 13.72 -40.35 -32.38
C ILE A 405 15.16 -40.85 -32.47
N ALA A 406 15.92 -40.85 -31.38
CA ALA A 406 17.30 -41.33 -31.35
C ALA A 406 17.41 -42.83 -31.69
N ASP A 407 16.43 -43.65 -31.28
CA ASP A 407 16.38 -45.07 -31.63
C ASP A 407 16.13 -45.31 -33.14
N ILE A 408 15.24 -44.53 -33.77
CA ILE A 408 14.81 -44.75 -35.16
C ILE A 408 15.67 -44.01 -36.20
N LEU A 409 16.17 -42.82 -35.85
CA LEU A 409 16.72 -41.86 -36.82
C LEU A 409 18.00 -42.37 -37.50
N PRO A 410 19.02 -42.91 -36.80
CA PRO A 410 20.26 -43.34 -37.44
C PRO A 410 20.06 -44.44 -38.49
N THR A 411 19.10 -45.34 -38.24
CA THR A 411 18.74 -46.39 -39.21
C THR A 411 17.95 -45.80 -40.38
N ALA A 412 16.97 -44.93 -40.11
CA ALA A 412 16.16 -44.32 -41.15
C ALA A 412 16.94 -43.35 -42.07
N GLU A 413 17.94 -42.64 -41.53
CA GLU A 413 18.87 -41.82 -42.31
C GLU A 413 19.76 -42.69 -43.20
N LYS A 414 20.37 -43.76 -42.66
CA LYS A 414 21.15 -44.71 -43.46
C LYS A 414 20.33 -45.31 -44.62
N LEU A 415 19.08 -45.69 -44.38
CA LEU A 415 18.20 -46.19 -45.43
C LEU A 415 17.80 -45.08 -46.43
N SER A 416 17.64 -43.84 -45.97
CA SER A 416 17.40 -42.68 -46.84
C SER A 416 18.62 -42.38 -47.73
N ASP A 417 19.85 -42.53 -47.24
CA ASP A 417 21.05 -42.33 -48.05
C ASP A 417 21.23 -43.43 -49.11
N ILE A 418 20.76 -44.65 -48.84
CA ILE A 418 20.76 -45.77 -49.80
C ILE A 418 19.65 -45.60 -50.86
N TYR A 419 18.41 -45.33 -50.43
CA TYR A 419 17.22 -45.39 -51.30
C TYR A 419 16.63 -44.03 -51.71
N GLY A 420 17.11 -42.91 -51.16
CA GLY A 420 16.56 -41.55 -51.33
C GLY A 420 16.58 -40.98 -52.75
N LYS A 421 17.30 -41.63 -53.67
CA LYS A 421 17.20 -41.36 -55.12
C LYS A 421 15.91 -41.88 -55.75
N THR A 422 15.18 -42.75 -55.04
CA THR A 422 13.99 -43.47 -55.53
C THR A 422 12.79 -43.39 -54.59
N LEU A 423 13.01 -43.02 -53.33
CA LEU A 423 12.01 -42.90 -52.27
C LEU A 423 12.15 -41.55 -51.57
N ASP A 424 11.09 -41.11 -50.93
CA ASP A 424 11.11 -39.91 -50.08
C ASP A 424 12.12 -40.08 -48.93
N GLU A 425 12.97 -39.08 -48.71
CA GLU A 425 13.88 -39.07 -47.55
C GLU A 425 13.12 -38.98 -46.23
N TYR A 426 13.69 -39.59 -45.20
CA TYR A 426 13.28 -39.46 -43.80
C TYR A 426 14.47 -38.99 -42.97
N ARG A 427 14.42 -37.75 -42.48
CA ARG A 427 15.46 -37.15 -41.63
C ARG A 427 14.85 -36.67 -40.31
N LEU A 428 15.59 -35.88 -39.52
CA LEU A 428 15.13 -35.39 -38.22
C LEU A 428 13.74 -34.72 -38.29
N GLY A 429 13.49 -33.89 -39.32
CA GLY A 429 12.21 -33.22 -39.50
C GLY A 429 11.04 -34.20 -39.63
N GLU A 430 11.15 -35.23 -40.47
CA GLU A 430 10.14 -36.30 -40.53
C GLU A 430 9.96 -37.02 -39.20
N ALA A 431 11.05 -37.28 -38.47
CA ALA A 431 10.99 -37.99 -37.20
C ALA A 431 10.28 -37.17 -36.11
N GLU A 432 10.53 -35.87 -36.04
CA GLU A 432 9.82 -34.94 -35.16
C GLU A 432 8.33 -34.86 -35.53
N GLN A 433 8.00 -34.80 -36.82
CA GLN A 433 6.61 -34.80 -37.28
C GLN A 433 5.90 -36.14 -37.00
N GLU A 434 6.58 -37.28 -37.13
CA GLU A 434 5.99 -38.58 -36.80
C GLU A 434 5.74 -38.71 -35.29
N VAL A 435 6.76 -38.43 -34.48
CA VAL A 435 6.71 -38.75 -33.04
C VAL A 435 5.87 -37.75 -32.25
N PHE A 436 5.93 -36.45 -32.58
CA PHE A 436 5.18 -35.42 -31.84
C PHE A 436 3.85 -35.05 -32.50
N ASN A 437 3.80 -34.94 -33.83
CA ASN A 437 2.57 -34.59 -34.56
C ASN A 437 1.78 -35.83 -35.04
N THR A 438 2.23 -37.05 -34.73
CA THR A 438 1.60 -38.32 -35.16
C THR A 438 1.40 -38.44 -36.68
N LEU A 439 2.28 -37.77 -37.46
CA LEU A 439 2.05 -37.55 -38.88
C LEU A 439 2.21 -38.86 -39.69
N ALA A 440 1.08 -39.46 -40.06
CA ALA A 440 1.03 -40.74 -40.76
C ALA A 440 1.79 -40.75 -42.12
N SER A 441 2.01 -39.60 -42.78
CA SER A 441 2.85 -39.54 -43.97
C SER A 441 4.33 -39.77 -43.64
N ALA A 442 4.86 -39.18 -42.56
CA ALA A 442 6.22 -39.44 -42.09
C ALA A 442 6.41 -40.91 -41.68
N GLN A 443 5.44 -41.49 -40.96
CA GLN A 443 5.43 -42.92 -40.63
C GLN A 443 5.51 -43.82 -41.86
N ARG A 444 4.74 -43.48 -42.92
CA ARG A 444 4.78 -44.22 -44.19
C ARG A 444 6.12 -44.07 -44.91
N LYS A 445 6.79 -42.91 -44.86
CA LYS A 445 8.14 -42.74 -45.42
C LYS A 445 9.11 -43.74 -44.79
N ARG A 446 9.20 -43.78 -43.45
CA ARG A 446 10.05 -44.76 -42.73
C ARG A 446 9.68 -46.20 -43.04
N GLN A 447 8.39 -46.53 -43.04
CA GLN A 447 7.92 -47.89 -43.35
C GLN A 447 8.30 -48.32 -44.78
N LYS A 448 8.18 -47.45 -45.78
CA LYS A 448 8.62 -47.74 -47.16
C LYS A 448 10.12 -48.02 -47.23
N LEU A 449 10.95 -47.20 -46.59
CA LEU A 449 12.41 -47.41 -46.55
C LEU A 449 12.76 -48.78 -45.97
N VAL A 450 12.14 -49.16 -44.84
CA VAL A 450 12.33 -50.48 -44.21
C VAL A 450 11.80 -51.62 -45.07
N GLN A 451 10.65 -51.46 -45.72
CA GLN A 451 10.08 -52.47 -46.63
C GLN A 451 10.95 -52.70 -47.86
N THR A 452 11.51 -51.63 -48.44
CA THR A 452 12.41 -51.72 -49.60
C THR A 452 13.75 -52.37 -49.22
N GLU A 453 14.30 -52.10 -48.04
CA GLU A 453 15.45 -52.84 -47.52
C GLU A 453 15.14 -54.34 -47.39
N ILE A 454 14.02 -54.70 -46.76
CA ILE A 454 13.61 -56.11 -46.62
C ILE A 454 13.40 -56.75 -48.02
N ALA A 455 12.83 -56.04 -48.98
CA ALA A 455 12.64 -56.52 -50.35
C ALA A 455 13.98 -56.73 -51.09
N ALA A 456 14.93 -55.80 -50.95
CA ALA A 456 16.25 -55.90 -51.56
C ALA A 456 17.04 -57.11 -51.00
N PHE A 457 17.00 -57.33 -49.69
CA PHE A 457 17.70 -58.45 -49.05
C PHE A 457 17.00 -59.81 -49.26
N SER A 458 15.65 -59.86 -49.28
CA SER A 458 14.91 -61.10 -49.57
C SER A 458 14.96 -61.50 -51.05
N GLY A 459 15.11 -60.55 -51.98
CA GLY A 459 15.43 -60.83 -53.38
C GLY A 459 16.84 -61.38 -53.59
N ALA A 460 17.76 -61.16 -52.64
CA ALA A 460 19.16 -61.58 -52.72
C ALA A 460 19.45 -62.95 -52.05
N SER A 461 18.49 -63.54 -51.32
CA SER A 461 18.71 -64.78 -50.56
C SER A 461 18.69 -66.06 -51.42
N GLY A 462 19.72 -66.21 -52.26
CA GLY A 462 20.39 -67.49 -52.50
C GLY A 462 19.69 -68.57 -53.33
N LEU A 463 19.70 -68.44 -54.67
CA LEU A 463 19.68 -69.60 -55.58
C LEU A 463 20.68 -69.46 -56.74
N GLY A 464 21.95 -69.23 -56.40
CA GLY A 464 23.09 -69.57 -57.27
C GLY A 464 23.28 -71.09 -57.42
N LYS A 465 22.21 -71.81 -57.81
CA LYS A 465 22.10 -73.29 -57.81
C LYS A 465 23.10 -74.00 -58.75
N SER A 466 23.89 -73.23 -59.50
CA SER A 466 24.89 -73.69 -60.46
C SER A 466 26.34 -73.72 -59.91
N SER A 467 26.64 -73.17 -58.73
CA SER A 467 28.04 -73.04 -58.26
C SER A 467 28.52 -74.15 -57.31
N LEU A 468 27.67 -75.13 -56.97
CA LEU A 468 27.99 -76.22 -56.04
C LEU A 468 28.02 -77.61 -56.70
N THR A 469 27.84 -77.70 -58.01
CA THR A 469 27.71 -78.98 -58.75
C THR A 469 28.95 -79.41 -59.55
N SER A 470 30.03 -78.62 -59.58
CA SER A 470 31.18 -78.89 -60.49
C SER A 470 32.46 -79.43 -59.83
N GLN A 471 32.46 -79.84 -58.56
CA GLN A 471 33.72 -80.17 -57.85
C GLN A 471 33.67 -81.41 -56.94
N LEU A 472 32.91 -82.44 -57.35
CA LEU A 472 32.87 -83.76 -56.68
C LEU A 472 32.94 -84.92 -57.68
N GLY A 473 33.73 -84.73 -58.75
CA GLY A 473 33.98 -85.70 -59.83
C GLY A 473 35.46 -85.91 -60.10
N GLY A 474 36.25 -86.17 -59.05
CA GLY A 474 37.65 -86.59 -59.18
C GLY A 474 37.73 -88.12 -59.18
N THR A 475 38.15 -88.70 -60.29
CA THR A 475 38.34 -90.15 -60.45
C THR A 475 39.53 -90.65 -59.63
N TYR A 476 39.37 -91.83 -59.00
CA TYR A 476 40.46 -92.61 -58.41
C TYR A 476 41.30 -93.33 -59.48
#